data_AF-E3NUU0-F1
#
_entry.id   AF-E3NUU0-F1
#
_cell.length_a   1.000
_cell.length_b   1.000
_cell.length_c   1.000
_cell.angle_alpha   90.00
_cell.angle_beta   90.00
_cell.angle_gamma   90.00
#
_symmetry.space_group_name_H-M   'P 1'
#
loop_
_entity.id
_entity.type
_entity.pdbx_description
1 polymer ?
#
loop_
_entity_poly.entity_id
_entity_poly.type
_entity_poly.pdbx_seq_one_letter_code
_entity_poly.pdbx_strand_id
1 'polypeptide(L)'
;CSTGPFQQSSDPCAIPIYHNTDVPFVYAEYLSWKQQDNYLDFEGAEEKQGTHDGAVAFGTPLAYSTNDNTAVEYQPYNKYGPGYWMAVLKMDCSKAEQGWFEVKGYESPDIGWEGDVKQGSCSGAIGGTAPFSSINHIAKCGAVNVFTWGSGSCIVDSA
;
A
#
# COMPACT_ATOMS: atom_id res chain seq x y z
N CYS A 1 -16.24 -7.05 -7.19
CA CYS A 1 -15.57 -7.38 -5.92
C CYS A 1 -16.59 -8.03 -5.02
N SER A 2 -16.17 -8.97 -4.19
CA SER A 2 -16.98 -9.47 -3.08
C SER A 2 -17.17 -8.34 -2.07
N THR A 3 -18.28 -8.33 -1.36
CA THR A 3 -18.56 -7.32 -0.32
C THR A 3 -18.55 -7.98 1.05
N GLY A 4 -17.98 -7.32 2.03
CA GLY A 4 -17.92 -7.79 3.41
C GLY A 4 -16.61 -8.51 3.75
N PRO A 5 -16.28 -8.58 5.04
CA PRO A 5 -14.97 -9.03 5.51
C PRO A 5 -14.76 -10.53 5.25
N PHE A 6 -13.49 -10.92 5.20
CA PHE A 6 -13.03 -12.32 5.22
C PHE A 6 -13.40 -13.14 3.96
N GLN A 7 -13.72 -12.47 2.85
CA GLN A 7 -14.03 -13.11 1.56
C GLN A 7 -12.87 -13.08 0.55
N GLN A 8 -11.71 -12.54 0.95
CA GLN A 8 -10.57 -12.21 0.08
C GLN A 8 -10.13 -13.36 -0.83
N SER A 9 -10.03 -14.58 -0.28
CA SER A 9 -9.59 -15.76 -1.04
C SER A 9 -10.46 -16.13 -2.24
N SER A 10 -11.70 -15.63 -2.28
CA SER A 10 -12.66 -15.83 -3.37
C SER A 10 -13.03 -14.54 -4.10
N ASP A 11 -12.52 -13.39 -3.64
CA ASP A 11 -12.83 -12.10 -4.24
C ASP A 11 -12.02 -11.88 -5.52
N PRO A 12 -12.66 -11.71 -6.69
CA PRO A 12 -11.95 -11.40 -7.93
C PRO A 12 -11.17 -10.08 -7.91
N CYS A 13 -11.46 -9.16 -6.98
CA CYS A 13 -10.76 -7.89 -6.83
C CYS A 13 -9.64 -7.91 -5.79
N ALA A 14 -9.51 -8.98 -4.99
CA ALA A 14 -8.42 -9.11 -4.04
C ALA A 14 -7.14 -9.53 -4.77
N ILE A 15 -6.05 -8.81 -4.54
CA ILE A 15 -4.75 -9.11 -5.15
C ILE A 15 -3.90 -9.84 -4.11
N PRO A 16 -3.51 -11.11 -4.34
CA PRO A 16 -2.61 -11.82 -3.44
C PRO A 16 -1.27 -11.10 -3.30
N ILE A 17 -0.82 -10.93 -2.05
CA ILE A 17 0.43 -10.28 -1.69
C ILE A 17 1.27 -11.11 -0.73
N TYR A 18 2.56 -10.78 -0.68
CA TYR A 18 3.47 -11.20 0.36
C TYR A 18 4.36 -10.03 0.77
N HIS A 19 4.42 -9.74 2.06
CA HIS A 19 5.25 -8.68 2.60
C HIS A 19 6.73 -9.00 2.47
N ASN A 20 7.46 -8.10 1.80
CA ASN A 20 8.90 -8.14 1.63
C ASN A 20 9.60 -6.87 2.17
N THR A 21 8.88 -6.03 2.93
CA THR A 21 9.48 -4.89 3.64
C THR A 21 10.35 -5.41 4.78
N ASP A 22 11.62 -5.02 4.77
CA ASP A 22 12.56 -5.26 5.85
C ASP A 22 12.54 -4.07 6.80
N VAL A 23 12.20 -4.30 8.07
CA VAL A 23 12.14 -3.25 9.10
C VAL A 23 12.71 -3.78 10.41
N PRO A 24 13.38 -2.94 11.20
CA PRO A 24 13.87 -3.33 12.52
C PRO A 24 12.73 -3.53 13.53
N PHE A 25 13.04 -4.21 14.64
CA PHE A 25 12.06 -4.59 15.66
C PHE A 25 11.27 -3.41 16.27
N VAL A 26 11.81 -2.19 16.18
CA VAL A 26 11.14 -0.96 16.65
C VAL A 26 9.84 -0.66 15.90
N TYR A 27 9.66 -1.21 14.69
CA TYR A 27 8.41 -1.18 13.94
C TYR A 27 7.47 -2.33 14.34
N ALA A 28 7.28 -2.51 15.65
CA ALA A 28 6.48 -3.59 16.20
C ALA A 28 5.05 -3.61 15.64
N GLU A 29 4.46 -2.44 15.42
CA GLU A 29 3.11 -2.27 14.84
C GLU A 29 3.01 -2.87 13.42
N TYR A 30 3.89 -2.45 12.51
CA TYR A 30 3.98 -3.03 11.17
C TYR A 30 4.26 -4.54 11.22
N LEU A 31 5.21 -4.97 12.06
CA LEU A 31 5.58 -6.38 12.20
C LEU A 31 4.44 -7.24 12.76
N SER A 32 3.58 -6.68 13.60
CA SER A 32 2.38 -7.30 14.12
C SER A 32 1.31 -7.40 13.04
N TRP A 33 0.91 -6.28 12.44
CA TRP A 33 -0.22 -6.22 11.52
C TRP A 33 0.04 -6.87 10.17
N LYS A 34 1.29 -6.99 9.71
CA LYS A 34 1.61 -7.68 8.45
C LYS A 34 1.43 -9.20 8.53
N GLN A 35 1.31 -9.76 9.73
CA GLN A 35 1.19 -11.20 9.89
C GLN A 35 -0.15 -11.65 9.34
N GLN A 36 -0.14 -12.59 8.39
CA GLN A 36 -1.35 -13.06 7.70
C GLN A 36 -2.14 -11.94 7.00
N ASP A 37 -1.44 -10.88 6.59
CA ASP A 37 -1.91 -9.95 5.56
C ASP A 37 -1.42 -10.49 4.21
N ASN A 38 -2.35 -11.08 3.47
CA ASN A 38 -2.15 -11.88 2.27
C ASN A 38 -2.83 -11.29 1.04
N TYR A 39 -3.69 -10.27 1.17
CA TYR A 39 -4.38 -9.66 0.06
C TYR A 39 -4.40 -8.13 0.16
N LEU A 40 -4.28 -7.44 -0.98
CA LEU A 40 -4.75 -6.07 -1.11
C LEU A 40 -6.21 -6.07 -1.52
N ASP A 41 -7.05 -5.45 -0.70
CA ASP A 41 -8.48 -5.24 -0.90
C ASP A 41 -9.00 -4.04 -0.07
N PHE A 42 -10.30 -3.76 -0.15
CA PHE A 42 -10.95 -2.64 0.54
C PHE A 42 -11.81 -3.07 1.75
N GLU A 43 -11.78 -4.35 2.15
CA GLU A 43 -12.65 -4.93 3.18
C GLU A 43 -12.00 -4.98 4.57
N GLY A 44 -10.85 -4.32 4.74
CA GLY A 44 -10.17 -4.13 6.02
C GLY A 44 -9.26 -5.29 6.40
N ALA A 45 -9.21 -5.63 7.69
CA ALA A 45 -8.36 -6.72 8.15
C ALA A 45 -8.84 -8.11 7.67
N GLU A 46 -7.89 -9.01 7.43
CA GLU A 46 -8.19 -10.42 7.23
C GLU A 46 -8.50 -11.15 8.55
N GLU A 47 -9.22 -12.28 8.47
CA GLU A 47 -9.70 -13.04 9.63
C GLU A 47 -8.57 -13.44 10.58
N LYS A 48 -7.40 -13.71 10.01
CA LYS A 48 -6.20 -14.15 10.74
C LYS A 48 -5.12 -13.09 10.79
N GLN A 49 -5.38 -11.89 10.29
CA GLN A 49 -4.40 -10.82 10.30
C GLN A 49 -4.00 -10.50 11.75
N GLY A 50 -2.72 -10.24 11.94
CA GLY A 50 -2.16 -9.97 13.26
C GLY A 50 -2.76 -8.72 13.91
N THR A 51 -2.58 -8.62 15.22
CA THR A 51 -3.00 -7.47 16.03
C THR A 51 -1.81 -6.82 16.70
N HIS A 52 -1.95 -5.54 17.04
CA HIS A 52 -0.95 -4.78 17.78
C HIS A 52 -1.61 -4.16 19.01
N ASP A 53 -1.12 -4.47 20.20
CA ASP A 53 -1.71 -4.03 21.48
C ASP A 53 -3.24 -4.26 21.60
N GLY A 54 -3.72 -5.35 20.99
CA GLY A 54 -5.14 -5.72 20.95
C GLY A 54 -5.96 -5.02 19.86
N ALA A 55 -5.38 -4.08 19.11
CA ALA A 55 -6.01 -3.42 17.97
C ALA A 55 -5.84 -4.24 16.68
N VAL A 56 -6.95 -4.41 15.96
CA VAL A 56 -6.98 -4.97 14.61
C VAL A 56 -6.48 -3.94 13.60
N ALA A 57 -5.84 -4.42 12.53
CA ALA A 57 -5.46 -3.55 11.41
C ALA A 57 -6.71 -3.04 10.67
N PHE A 58 -6.57 -1.92 9.95
CA PHE A 58 -7.59 -1.45 9.00
C PHE A 58 -7.30 -1.88 7.56
N GLY A 59 -6.22 -2.62 7.34
CA GLY A 59 -5.76 -3.08 6.03
C GLY A 59 -4.24 -3.32 6.09
N THR A 60 -3.57 -3.16 4.95
CA THR A 60 -2.14 -3.39 4.86
C THR A 60 -1.32 -2.29 5.55
N PRO A 61 -0.47 -2.64 6.54
CA PRO A 61 0.30 -1.65 7.28
C PRO A 61 1.46 -1.09 6.45
N LEU A 62 1.83 0.15 6.73
CA LEU A 62 3.01 0.81 6.16
C LEU A 62 4.00 1.17 7.27
N ALA A 63 5.29 1.21 6.94
CA ALA A 63 6.33 1.67 7.85
C ALA A 63 6.83 3.04 7.43
N TYR A 64 6.99 3.97 8.39
CA TYR A 64 7.68 5.23 8.13
C TYR A 64 9.08 4.96 7.56
N SER A 65 9.50 5.75 6.59
CA SER A 65 10.73 5.53 5.86
C SER A 65 11.48 6.82 5.52
N THR A 66 12.77 6.68 5.25
CA THR A 66 13.65 7.74 4.75
C THR A 66 14.63 7.21 3.71
N ASN A 67 15.30 8.11 3.00
CA ASN A 67 16.39 7.82 2.07
C ASN A 67 17.80 7.98 2.69
N ASP A 68 17.89 8.31 3.98
CA ASP A 68 19.14 8.36 4.74
C ASP A 68 19.60 6.94 5.10
N ASN A 69 20.68 6.47 4.49
CA ASN A 69 21.20 5.11 4.68
C ASN A 69 21.85 4.84 6.05
N THR A 70 21.93 5.85 6.92
CA THR A 70 22.39 5.70 8.31
C THR A 70 21.25 5.61 9.31
N ALA A 71 20.02 5.93 8.86
CA ALA A 71 18.84 5.96 9.70
C ALA A 71 18.23 4.55 9.89
N VAL A 72 17.55 4.34 11.02
CA VAL A 72 16.87 3.08 11.33
C VAL A 72 15.64 2.86 10.43
N GLU A 73 15.12 3.96 9.87
CA GLU A 73 13.97 4.04 8.98
C GLU A 73 14.36 3.94 7.49
N TYR A 74 15.64 3.69 7.19
CA TYR A 74 16.11 3.60 5.81
C TYR A 74 15.37 2.51 5.04
N GLN A 75 14.85 2.87 3.86
CA GLN A 75 14.29 1.92 2.90
C GLN A 75 14.95 2.12 1.53
N PRO A 76 15.48 1.07 0.89
CA PRO A 76 16.24 1.20 -0.35
C PRO A 76 15.44 1.75 -1.53
N TYR A 77 14.12 1.60 -1.51
CA TYR A 77 13.22 2.12 -2.55
C TYR A 77 12.68 3.52 -2.25
N ASN A 78 12.89 4.04 -1.04
CA ASN A 78 12.61 5.43 -0.76
C ASN A 78 13.82 6.27 -1.19
N LYS A 79 13.69 6.93 -2.34
CA LYS A 79 14.64 7.94 -2.83
C LYS A 79 14.09 9.37 -2.74
N TYR A 80 12.95 9.53 -2.07
CA TYR A 80 12.13 10.75 -2.10
C TYR A 80 12.28 11.60 -0.83
N GLY A 81 12.95 11.08 0.19
CA GLY A 81 13.24 11.79 1.43
C GLY A 81 12.50 11.18 2.63
N PRO A 82 12.54 11.87 3.79
CA PRO A 82 11.71 11.52 4.93
C PRO A 82 10.23 11.86 4.67
N GLY A 83 9.34 11.35 5.52
CA GLY A 83 7.90 11.67 5.44
C GLY A 83 7.11 10.77 4.48
N TYR A 84 7.64 9.60 4.15
CA TYR A 84 6.95 8.57 3.37
C TYR A 84 6.72 7.32 4.20
N TRP A 85 5.51 6.79 4.13
CA TRP A 85 5.14 5.50 4.69
C TRP A 85 5.10 4.49 3.57
N MET A 86 5.74 3.34 3.77
CA MET A 86 6.05 2.41 2.70
C MET A 86 5.87 0.94 3.12
N ALA A 87 5.43 0.12 2.17
CA ALA A 87 5.57 -1.32 2.19
C ALA A 87 6.12 -1.81 0.84
N VAL A 88 6.98 -2.84 0.88
CA VAL A 88 7.42 -3.61 -0.28
C VAL A 88 6.59 -4.88 -0.31
N LEU A 89 5.79 -5.03 -1.37
CA LEU A 89 4.90 -6.17 -1.54
C LEU A 89 5.31 -6.94 -2.79
N LYS A 90 5.43 -8.26 -2.67
CA LYS A 90 5.37 -9.16 -3.83
C LYS A 90 3.91 -9.38 -4.14
N MET A 91 3.51 -9.16 -5.39
CA MET A 91 2.10 -9.15 -5.78
C MET A 91 1.87 -10.01 -7.02
N ASP A 92 0.71 -10.65 -7.12
CA ASP A 92 0.27 -11.28 -8.36
C ASP A 92 -0.28 -10.24 -9.34
N CYS A 93 0.59 -9.73 -10.22
CA CYS A 93 0.21 -8.72 -11.21
C CYS A 93 -0.83 -9.21 -12.24
N SER A 94 -1.11 -10.51 -12.35
CA SER A 94 -2.17 -11.01 -13.24
C SER A 94 -3.58 -10.68 -12.74
N LYS A 95 -3.70 -10.28 -11.46
CA LYS A 95 -4.93 -9.81 -10.83
C LYS A 95 -5.16 -8.30 -10.96
N ALA A 96 -4.16 -7.56 -11.45
CA ALA A 96 -4.28 -6.13 -11.70
C ALA A 96 -4.87 -5.86 -13.09
N GLU A 97 -5.68 -4.81 -13.20
CA GLU A 97 -6.33 -4.38 -14.43
C GLU A 97 -5.27 -3.77 -15.38
N GLN A 98 -4.80 -4.57 -16.34
CA GLN A 98 -3.69 -4.19 -17.23
C GLN A 98 -2.43 -3.76 -16.45
N GLY A 99 -2.18 -4.39 -15.31
CA GLY A 99 -1.07 -4.08 -14.41
C GLY A 99 -1.31 -2.89 -13.48
N TRP A 100 -2.49 -2.25 -13.51
CA TRP A 100 -2.88 -1.16 -12.61
C TRP A 100 -3.90 -1.62 -11.56
N PHE A 101 -3.83 -1.04 -10.36
CA PHE A 101 -4.72 -1.37 -9.25
C PHE A 101 -4.95 -0.16 -8.36
N GLU A 102 -6.03 -0.17 -7.58
CA GLU A 102 -6.40 0.94 -6.71
C GLU A 102 -5.81 0.79 -5.31
N VAL A 103 -5.47 1.91 -4.68
CA VAL A 103 -5.11 2.01 -3.26
C VAL A 103 -5.66 3.30 -2.67
N LYS A 104 -5.99 3.30 -1.39
CA LYS A 104 -6.41 4.51 -0.66
C LYS A 104 -5.76 4.52 0.71
N GLY A 105 -5.27 5.69 1.14
CA GLY A 105 -4.70 5.84 2.47
C GLY A 105 -5.77 5.74 3.57
N TYR A 106 -5.39 5.13 4.68
CA TYR A 106 -6.15 5.17 5.93
C TYR A 106 -5.19 5.47 7.08
N GLU A 107 -5.52 6.46 7.91
CA GLU A 107 -4.71 6.83 9.06
C GLU A 107 -5.52 6.70 10.36
N SER A 108 -5.13 5.76 11.21
CA SER A 108 -5.67 5.55 12.54
C SER A 108 -4.88 6.36 13.59
N PRO A 109 -5.49 6.73 14.74
CA PRO A 109 -6.89 6.47 15.11
C PRO A 109 -7.87 7.57 14.66
N ASP A 110 -7.41 8.77 14.31
CA ASP A 110 -8.27 9.97 14.28
C ASP A 110 -8.60 10.51 12.88
N ILE A 111 -7.83 10.20 11.84
CA ILE A 111 -8.01 10.78 10.51
C ILE A 111 -8.96 9.96 9.64
N GLY A 112 -8.82 8.64 9.68
CA GLY A 112 -9.60 7.70 8.87
C GLY A 112 -9.16 7.67 7.41
N TRP A 113 -10.12 7.45 6.51
CA TRP A 113 -9.88 7.37 5.07
C TRP A 113 -9.39 8.70 4.51
N GLU A 114 -8.40 8.63 3.64
CA GLU A 114 -8.01 9.74 2.77
C GLU A 114 -9.22 10.27 1.98
N GLY A 115 -9.26 11.57 1.70
CA GLY A 115 -10.28 12.16 0.85
C GLY A 115 -10.19 11.66 -0.60
N ASP A 116 -11.27 11.86 -1.36
CA ASP A 116 -11.28 11.50 -2.78
C ASP A 116 -10.27 12.33 -3.58
N VAL A 117 -9.48 11.65 -4.40
CA VAL A 117 -8.47 12.24 -5.28
C VAL A 117 -8.90 12.16 -6.73
N LYS A 118 -8.26 12.97 -7.59
CA LYS A 118 -8.38 12.86 -9.04
C LYS A 118 -6.99 12.63 -9.62
N GLN A 119 -6.59 11.37 -9.68
CA GLN A 119 -5.26 11.02 -10.19
C GLN A 119 -5.17 11.27 -11.71
N GLY A 120 -4.11 11.97 -12.12
CA GLY A 120 -3.79 12.23 -13.52
C GLY A 120 -2.79 11.22 -14.10
N SER A 121 -2.02 11.67 -15.10
CA SER A 121 -0.87 10.92 -15.58
C SER A 121 0.26 10.97 -14.55
N CYS A 122 0.85 9.82 -14.23
CA CYS A 122 1.96 9.72 -13.30
C CYS A 122 3.28 10.04 -13.97
N SER A 123 4.13 10.74 -13.21
CA SER A 123 5.53 10.99 -13.59
C SER A 123 6.44 9.83 -13.18
N GLY A 124 7.76 9.99 -13.30
CA GLY A 124 8.75 8.94 -13.01
C GLY A 124 9.23 8.20 -14.26
N ALA A 125 10.21 7.32 -14.07
CA ALA A 125 10.86 6.58 -15.15
C ALA A 125 9.90 5.60 -15.86
N ILE A 126 8.93 5.05 -15.14
CA ILE A 126 7.88 4.20 -15.72
C ILE A 126 6.66 5.06 -16.07
N GLY A 127 6.20 5.89 -15.12
CA GLY A 127 5.08 6.81 -15.28
C GLY A 127 3.83 6.23 -15.95
N GLY A 128 3.11 7.10 -16.66
CA GLY A 128 2.02 6.74 -17.56
C GLY A 128 0.63 7.04 -17.01
N THR A 129 -0.39 6.66 -17.78
CA THR A 129 -1.79 6.91 -17.46
C THR A 129 -2.51 5.57 -17.30
N ALA A 130 -3.21 5.41 -16.18
CA ALA A 130 -4.04 4.23 -15.95
C ALA A 130 -5.18 4.15 -17.00
N PRO A 131 -5.64 2.95 -17.37
CA PRO A 131 -6.70 2.78 -18.38
C PRO A 131 -8.10 3.11 -17.83
N PHE A 132 -8.21 3.46 -16.56
CA PHE A 132 -9.45 3.83 -15.87
C PHE A 132 -9.21 5.03 -14.94
N SER A 133 -10.31 5.65 -14.52
CA SER A 133 -10.32 6.70 -13.50
C SER A 133 -10.83 6.15 -12.17
N SER A 134 -10.31 6.66 -11.06
CA SER A 134 -10.78 6.35 -9.71
C SER A 134 -10.81 7.61 -8.83
N ILE A 135 -11.61 7.55 -7.76
CA ILE A 135 -11.56 8.48 -6.61
C ILE A 135 -10.42 8.13 -5.63
N ASN A 136 -9.76 7.01 -5.84
CA ASN A 136 -8.60 6.51 -5.10
C ASN A 136 -7.31 6.75 -5.90
N HIS A 137 -6.16 6.50 -5.28
CA HIS A 137 -4.91 6.43 -6.02
C HIS A 137 -4.88 5.16 -6.89
N ILE A 138 -4.19 5.24 -8.02
CA ILE A 138 -4.03 4.11 -8.94
C ILE A 138 -2.53 3.81 -9.05
N ALA A 139 -2.13 2.67 -8.53
CA ALA A 139 -0.78 2.16 -8.53
C ALA A 139 -0.55 1.20 -9.70
N LYS A 140 0.72 1.01 -10.07
CA LYS A 140 1.18 0.08 -11.09
C LYS A 140 1.97 -1.06 -10.46
N CYS A 141 1.60 -2.29 -10.79
CA CYS A 141 2.26 -3.49 -10.27
C CYS A 141 3.70 -3.60 -10.79
N GLY A 142 4.60 -4.09 -9.94
CA GLY A 142 6.02 -4.23 -10.29
C GLY A 142 6.80 -2.90 -10.34
N ALA A 143 6.30 -1.85 -9.70
CA ALA A 143 6.90 -0.52 -9.67
C ALA A 143 6.89 0.07 -8.26
N VAL A 144 7.73 1.09 -8.02
CA VAL A 144 7.62 1.97 -6.85
C VAL A 144 6.58 3.03 -7.17
N ASN A 145 5.47 3.02 -6.43
CA ASN A 145 4.40 3.98 -6.57
C ASN A 145 4.45 4.97 -5.40
N VAL A 146 4.50 6.26 -5.70
CA VAL A 146 4.58 7.33 -4.71
C VAL A 146 3.39 8.24 -4.85
N PHE A 147 2.71 8.45 -3.74
CA PHE A 147 1.53 9.29 -3.63
C PHE A 147 1.76 10.37 -2.58
N THR A 148 1.05 11.49 -2.73
CA THR A 148 0.99 12.54 -1.71
C THR A 148 -0.43 12.58 -1.17
N TRP A 149 -0.57 12.50 0.16
CA TRP A 149 -1.86 12.46 0.83
C TRP A 149 -2.78 13.62 0.39
N GLY A 150 -4.01 13.29 0.02
CA GLY A 150 -5.04 14.24 -0.43
C GLY A 150 -4.78 14.86 -1.79
N SER A 151 -3.80 14.39 -2.56
CA SER A 151 -3.40 14.95 -3.86
C SER A 151 -3.50 13.90 -4.98
N GLY A 152 -3.97 14.29 -6.16
CA GLY A 152 -3.95 13.42 -7.36
C GLY A 152 -2.58 13.24 -8.01
N SER A 153 -1.49 13.69 -7.37
CA SER A 153 -0.13 13.59 -7.87
C SER A 153 0.48 12.21 -7.61
N CYS A 154 1.12 11.63 -8.61
CA CYS A 154 1.79 10.34 -8.51
C CYS A 154 3.14 10.29 -9.25
N ILE A 155 4.04 9.47 -8.72
CA ILE A 155 5.29 9.06 -9.36
C ILE A 155 5.28 7.53 -9.45
N VAL A 156 5.61 6.98 -10.61
CA VAL A 156 5.78 5.54 -10.84
C VAL A 156 7.18 5.30 -11.38
N ASP A 157 8.02 4.67 -10.56
CA ASP A 157 9.43 4.43 -10.83
C ASP A 157 9.76 2.94 -10.83
N SER A 158 10.94 2.59 -11.36
CA SER A 158 11.46 1.23 -11.28
C SER A 158 11.70 0.80 -9.83
N ALA A 159 11.25 -0.40 -9.50
CA ALA A 159 11.63 -1.13 -8.29
C ALA A 159 13.00 -1.81 -8.40
#